data_AF-A0A536TTP1-F1
#
_entry.id   AF-A0A536TTP1-F1
#
_cell.length_a   1.000
_cell.length_b   1.000
_cell.length_c   1.000
_cell.angle_alpha   90.00
_cell.angle_beta   90.00
_cell.angle_gamma   90.00
#
_symmetry.space_group_name_H-M   'P 1'
#
loop_
_entity.id
_entity.type
_entity.pdbx_description
1 polymer ?
#
loop_
_entity_poly.entity_id
_entity_poly.type
_entity_poly.pdbx_seq_one_letter_code
_entity_poly.pdbx_strand_id
1 'polypeptide(L)'
;MKIVPVFVVALVPASLALAVAFGSVDLGPGQLADALLGRGDEIAREIVWSVRAPRALAGFACGGLLALAGALLQVLLRNPLADPAILGVSGGAAAGALAAMLLGV
;
A
#
# COMPACT_ATOMS: atom_id res chain seq x y z
N MET A 1 -21.41 17.50 -3.77
CA MET A 1 -20.62 17.07 -2.57
C MET A 1 -20.70 15.57 -2.25
N LYS A 2 -21.74 14.82 -2.64
CA LYS A 2 -21.84 13.35 -2.34
C LYS A 2 -21.05 12.44 -3.30
N ILE A 3 -20.66 12.96 -4.47
CA ILE A 3 -20.04 12.16 -5.56
C ILE A 3 -18.58 11.81 -5.23
N VAL A 4 -17.86 12.74 -4.61
CA VAL A 4 -16.44 12.58 -4.23
C VAL A 4 -16.23 11.41 -3.25
N PRO A 5 -16.95 11.31 -2.11
CA PRO A 5 -16.76 10.18 -1.19
C PRO A 5 -17.17 8.85 -1.81
N VAL A 6 -18.24 8.81 -2.62
CA VAL A 6 -18.67 7.58 -3.32
C VAL A 6 -17.59 7.09 -4.28
N PHE A 7 -16.98 8.01 -5.04
CA PHE A 7 -15.91 7.67 -5.97
C PHE A 7 -14.67 7.13 -5.24
N VAL A 8 -14.26 7.77 -4.13
CA VAL A 8 -13.14 7.31 -3.32
C VAL A 8 -13.41 5.94 -2.71
N VAL A 9 -14.60 5.70 -2.16
CA VAL A 9 -14.99 4.40 -1.59
C VAL A 9 -14.98 3.29 -2.65
N ALA A 10 -15.40 3.58 -3.87
CA ALA A 10 -15.33 2.63 -4.99
C ALA A 10 -13.89 2.37 -5.46
N LEU A 11 -13.00 3.36 -5.38
CA LEU A 11 -11.62 3.24 -5.83
C LEU A 11 -10.77 2.32 -4.94
N VAL A 12 -11.10 2.22 -3.65
CA VAL A 12 -10.35 1.38 -2.69
C VAL A 12 -10.37 -0.10 -3.09
N PRO A 13 -11.53 -0.79 -3.20
CA PRO A 13 -11.55 -2.19 -3.59
C PRO A 13 -11.03 -2.41 -5.02
N ALA A 14 -11.27 -1.46 -5.93
CA ALA A 14 -10.75 -1.55 -7.29
C ALA A 14 -9.21 -1.50 -7.32
N SER A 15 -8.59 -0.60 -6.57
CA SER A 15 -7.13 -0.49 -6.49
C SER A 15 -6.48 -1.71 -5.84
N LEU A 16 -7.08 -2.27 -4.78
CA LEU A 16 -6.62 -3.50 -4.15
C LEU A 16 -6.75 -4.71 -5.09
N ALA A 17 -7.89 -4.84 -5.78
CA ALA A 17 -8.10 -5.92 -6.75
C ALA A 17 -7.06 -5.85 -7.89
N LEU A 18 -6.81 -4.65 -8.43
CA LEU A 18 -5.78 -4.45 -9.45
C LEU A 18 -4.38 -4.77 -8.91
N ALA A 19 -4.04 -4.32 -7.70
CA ALA A 19 -2.74 -4.58 -7.09
C ALA A 19 -2.46 -6.08 -6.87
N VAL A 20 -3.50 -6.88 -6.62
CA VAL A 20 -3.40 -8.34 -6.48
C VAL A 20 -3.39 -9.04 -7.85
N ALA A 21 -4.12 -8.52 -8.83
CA ALA A 21 -4.18 -9.09 -10.18
C ALA A 21 -2.83 -8.99 -10.92
N PHE A 22 -2.11 -7.87 -10.77
CA PHE A 22 -0.84 -7.65 -11.46
C PHE A 22 0.38 -8.07 -10.63
N GLY A 23 1.31 -8.80 -11.26
CA GLY A 23 2.54 -9.25 -10.62
C GLY A 23 3.56 -9.80 -11.62
N SER A 24 4.68 -10.31 -11.11
CA SER A 24 5.77 -10.87 -11.91
C SER A 24 5.43 -12.22 -12.56
N VAL A 25 4.36 -12.88 -12.10
CA VAL A 25 3.86 -14.15 -12.63
C VAL A 25 2.49 -13.90 -13.24
N ASP A 26 2.30 -14.17 -14.51
CA ASP A 26 0.98 -14.00 -15.13
C ASP A 26 0.04 -15.11 -14.68
N LEU A 27 -0.94 -14.75 -13.85
CA LEU A 27 -2.02 -15.63 -13.43
C LEU A 27 -3.25 -15.31 -14.27
N GLY A 28 -3.79 -16.31 -14.98
CA GLY A 28 -5.04 -16.15 -15.70
C GLY A 28 -6.18 -15.75 -14.75
N PRO A 29 -7.23 -15.04 -15.22
CA PRO A 29 -8.31 -14.58 -14.35
C PRO A 29 -9.03 -15.70 -13.60
N GLY A 30 -9.15 -16.90 -14.18
CA GLY A 30 -9.67 -18.08 -13.50
C GLY A 30 -8.75 -18.59 -12.38
N GLN A 31 -7.44 -18.68 -12.65
CA GLN A 31 -6.45 -19.09 -11.64
C GLN A 31 -6.35 -18.10 -10.49
N LEU A 32 -6.46 -16.80 -10.77
CA LEU A 32 -6.49 -15.76 -9.76
C LEU A 32 -7.74 -15.88 -8.87
N ALA A 33 -8.91 -16.12 -9.47
CA ALA A 33 -10.15 -16.32 -8.72
C ALA A 33 -10.08 -17.59 -7.85
N ASP A 34 -9.55 -18.69 -8.38
CA ASP A 34 -9.36 -19.92 -7.63
C ASP A 34 -8.37 -19.73 -6.47
N ALA A 35 -7.23 -19.08 -6.71
CA ALA A 35 -6.23 -18.78 -5.69
C ALA A 35 -6.79 -17.88 -4.57
N LEU A 36 -7.60 -16.87 -4.91
CA LEU A 36 -8.31 -16.02 -3.94
C LEU A 36 -9.34 -16.79 -3.12
N LEU A 37 -9.99 -17.80 -3.71
CA LEU A 37 -10.93 -18.69 -3.02
C LEU A 37 -10.22 -19.82 -2.25
N GLY A 38 -8.88 -19.85 -2.24
CA GLY A 38 -8.09 -20.90 -1.57
C GLY A 38 -8.11 -22.24 -2.30
N ARG A 39 -8.47 -22.24 -3.59
CA ARG A 39 -8.54 -23.42 -4.46
C ARG A 39 -7.41 -23.38 -5.49
N GLY A 40 -7.33 -24.43 -6.32
CA GLY A 40 -6.38 -24.49 -7.43
C GLY A 40 -4.93 -24.68 -6.99
N ASP A 41 -4.02 -24.27 -7.86
CA ASP A 41 -2.58 -24.45 -7.74
C ASP A 41 -1.99 -23.84 -6.46
N GLU A 42 -1.11 -24.59 -5.79
CA GLU A 42 -0.53 -24.19 -4.50
C GLU A 42 0.40 -22.99 -4.66
N ILE A 43 1.21 -22.97 -5.73
CA ILE A 43 2.15 -21.88 -6.00
C ILE A 43 1.38 -20.59 -6.29
N ALA A 44 0.32 -20.65 -7.10
CA ALA A 44 -0.55 -19.50 -7.35
C ALA A 44 -1.16 -18.95 -6.05
N ARG A 45 -1.62 -19.84 -5.14
CA ARG A 45 -2.18 -19.45 -3.84
C ARG A 45 -1.14 -18.77 -2.95
N GLU A 46 0.05 -19.35 -2.84
CA GLU A 46 1.15 -18.79 -2.06
C GLU A 46 1.58 -17.42 -2.59
N ILE A 47 1.70 -17.26 -3.91
CA ILE A 47 2.01 -15.97 -4.53
C ILE A 47 0.94 -14.92 -4.17
N VAL A 48 -0.34 -15.28 -4.29
CA VAL A 48 -1.45 -14.34 -4.03
C VAL A 48 -1.50 -13.95 -2.56
N TRP A 49 -1.45 -14.91 -1.64
CA TRP A 49 -1.67 -14.68 -0.21
C TRP A 49 -0.42 -14.30 0.58
N SER A 50 0.75 -14.84 0.25
CA SER A 50 1.99 -14.59 0.99
C SER A 50 2.78 -13.41 0.44
N VAL A 51 2.55 -13.01 -0.82
CA VAL A 51 3.30 -11.93 -1.47
C VAL A 51 2.41 -10.78 -1.94
N ARG A 52 1.41 -11.04 -2.79
CA ARG A 52 0.66 -9.96 -3.45
C ARG A 52 -0.31 -9.24 -2.53
N ALA A 53 -1.14 -9.99 -1.79
CA ALA A 53 -2.09 -9.44 -0.84
C ALA A 53 -1.41 -8.60 0.26
N PRO A 54 -0.37 -9.09 0.97
CA PRO A 54 0.31 -8.29 1.99
C PRO A 54 0.98 -7.05 1.40
N ARG A 55 1.58 -7.14 0.20
CA ARG A 55 2.15 -5.98 -0.50
C ARG A 55 1.10 -4.94 -0.87
N ALA A 56 -0.06 -5.38 -1.38
CA ALA A 56 -1.17 -4.48 -1.73
C ALA A 56 -1.71 -3.76 -0.49
N LEU A 57 -1.90 -4.49 0.62
CA LEU A 57 -2.33 -3.93 1.90
C LEU A 57 -1.30 -2.95 2.48
N ALA A 58 -0.01 -3.31 2.44
CA ALA A 58 1.07 -2.43 2.89
C ALA A 58 1.12 -1.13 2.07
N GLY A 59 1.01 -1.22 0.74
CA GLY A 59 0.97 -0.05 -0.13
C GLY A 59 -0.23 0.85 0.15
N PHE A 60 -1.42 0.26 0.32
CA PHE A 60 -2.63 1.00 0.69
C PHE A 60 -2.48 1.70 2.05
N ALA A 61 -2.00 0.98 3.08
CA ALA A 61 -1.81 1.51 4.42
C ALA A 61 -0.78 2.65 4.43
N CYS A 62 0.39 2.46 3.80
CA CYS A 62 1.41 3.49 3.70
C CYS A 62 0.88 4.75 3.00
N GLY A 63 0.21 4.60 1.85
CA GLY A 63 -0.37 5.74 1.13
C GLY A 63 -1.43 6.48 1.97
N GLY A 64 -2.31 5.74 2.64
CA GLY A 64 -3.32 6.30 3.53
C GLY A 64 -2.73 7.05 4.72
N LEU A 65 -1.70 6.49 5.36
CA LEU A 65 -1.00 7.13 6.48
C LEU A 65 -0.25 8.39 6.04
N LEU A 66 0.38 8.39 4.85
CA LEU A 66 1.02 9.58 4.29
C LEU A 66 0.01 10.67 3.97
N ALA A 67 -1.14 10.32 3.39
CA ALA A 67 -2.22 11.27 3.12
C ALA A 67 -2.77 11.89 4.42
N LEU A 68 -2.96 11.07 5.47
CA LEU A 68 -3.38 11.54 6.79
C LEU A 68 -2.34 12.44 7.43
N ALA A 69 -1.06 12.06 7.42
CA ALA A 69 0.03 12.87 7.95
C ALA A 69 0.10 14.25 7.26
N GLY A 70 -0.02 14.27 5.93
CA GLY A 70 -0.09 15.51 5.14
C GLY A 70 -1.28 16.38 5.51
N ALA A 71 -2.49 15.80 5.54
CA ALA A 71 -3.69 16.55 5.92
C ALA A 71 -3.60 17.14 7.33
N LEU A 72 -3.10 16.37 8.30
CA LEU A 72 -2.90 16.84 9.67
C LEU A 72 -1.88 17.99 9.72
N LEU A 73 -0.75 17.86 9.02
CA LEU A 73 0.28 18.89 9.03
C LEU A 73 -0.18 20.18 8.35
N GLN A 74 -0.91 20.06 7.23
CA GLN A 74 -1.50 21.21 6.55
C GLN A 74 -2.45 21.99 7.46
N VAL A 75 -3.25 21.29 8.27
CA VAL A 75 -4.16 21.91 9.26
C VAL A 75 -3.38 22.53 10.42
N LEU A 76 -2.42 21.82 10.99
CA LEU A 76 -1.62 22.29 12.14
C LEU A 76 -0.82 23.55 11.79
N LEU A 77 -0.15 23.56 10.64
CA LEU A 77 0.66 24.70 10.18
C LEU A 77 -0.19 25.77 9.48
N ARG A 78 -1.46 25.49 9.19
CA ARG A 78 -2.35 26.33 8.37
C ARG A 78 -1.70 26.72 7.04
N ASN A 79 -0.93 25.78 6.48
CA ASN A 79 -0.18 25.97 5.25
C ASN A 79 -0.50 24.81 4.31
N PRO A 80 -1.22 25.04 3.19
CA PRO A 80 -1.58 23.98 2.25
C PRO A 80 -0.37 23.38 1.52
N LEU A 81 0.82 24.00 1.62
CA LEU A 81 2.08 23.49 1.07
C LEU A 81 2.91 22.70 2.10
N ALA A 82 2.43 22.54 3.33
CA ALA A 82 3.13 21.77 4.34
C ALA A 82 3.17 20.28 3.97
N ASP A 83 4.37 19.68 4.05
CA ASP A 83 4.63 18.28 3.74
C ASP A 83 5.25 17.56 4.95
N PRO A 84 4.80 16.34 5.30
CA PRO A 84 5.30 15.58 6.43
C PRO A 84 6.81 15.32 6.42
N ALA A 85 7.50 15.38 5.27
CA ALA A 85 8.95 15.17 5.24
C ALA A 85 9.74 16.29 5.93
N ILE A 86 9.16 17.48 6.15
CA ILE A 86 9.82 18.64 6.76
C ILE A 86 10.20 18.39 8.24
N LEU A 87 9.52 17.46 8.93
CA LEU A 87 9.80 17.13 10.33
C LEU A 87 11.10 16.32 10.54
N GLY A 88 11.80 15.94 9.47
CA GLY A 88 13.05 15.16 9.55
C GLY A 88 12.87 13.67 9.84
N VAL A 89 11.63 13.21 10.05
CA VAL A 89 11.29 11.80 10.33
C VAL A 89 11.78 10.87 9.22
N SER A 90 11.63 11.27 7.95
CA SER A 90 12.10 10.50 6.79
C SER A 90 13.62 10.35 6.75
N GLY A 91 14.35 11.41 7.11
CA GLY A 91 15.81 11.38 7.23
C GLY A 91 16.28 10.47 8.37
N GLY A 92 15.61 10.55 9.53
CA GLY A 92 15.88 9.67 10.67
C GLY A 92 15.60 8.19 10.37
N ALA A 93 14.48 7.90 9.68
CA ALA A 93 14.15 6.55 9.25
C ALA A 93 15.19 5.99 8.26
N ALA A 94 15.63 6.79 7.29
CA ALA A 94 16.67 6.38 6.34
C ALA A 94 18.01 6.10 7.03
N ALA A 95 18.44 6.98 7.95
CA ALA A 95 19.66 6.77 8.74
C ALA A 95 19.57 5.51 9.61
N GLY A 96 18.40 5.26 10.24
CA GLY A 96 18.15 4.06 11.02
C GLY A 96 18.19 2.78 10.17
N ALA A 97 17.56 2.80 8.99
CA ALA A 97 17.59 1.69 8.05
C ALA A 97 19.02 1.38 7.59
N LEU A 98 19.81 2.41 7.25
CA LEU A 98 21.23 2.25 6.90
C LEU A 98 22.04 1.67 8.06
N ALA A 99 21.82 2.15 9.29
CA ALA A 99 22.48 1.62 10.46
C ALA A 99 22.15 0.14 10.71
N ALA A 100 20.88 -0.26 10.56
CA ALA A 100 20.46 -1.66 10.67
C ALA A 100 21.15 -2.54 9.61
N MET A 101 21.17 -2.09 8.34
CA MET A 101 21.87 -2.77 7.26
C MET A 101 23.38 -2.93 7.53
N LEU A 102 24.03 -1.91 8.08
CA LEU A 102 25.46 -1.95 8.45
C LEU A 102 25.74 -2.91 9.60
N LEU A 103 24.80 -3.03 10.54
CA LEU A 103 24.91 -3.94 11.69
C LEU A 103 24.46 -5.38 11.35
N GLY A 104 23.87 -5.59 10.17
CA GLY A 104 23.39 -6.89 9.71
C GLY A 104 22.09 -7.35 10.37
N VAL A 105 21.23 -6.41 10.76
CA VAL A 105 19.92 -6.65 11.40
C VAL A 105 18.79 -6.21 10.49
#